data_AF-A0A9D9X487-F1
#
_entry.id   AF-A0A9D9X487-F1
#
_cell.length_a   1.000
_cell.length_b   1.000
_cell.length_c   1.000
_cell.angle_alpha   90.00
_cell.angle_beta   90.00
_cell.angle_gamma   90.00
#
_symmetry.space_group_name_H-M   'P 1'
#
loop_
_entity.id
_entity.type
_entity.pdbx_description
1 polymer ?
#
loop_
_entity_poly.entity_id
_entity_poly.type
_entity_poly.pdbx_seq_one_letter_code
_entity_poly.pdbx_strand_id
1 'polypeptide(L)'
;MNVLDGKPVIYYDGYWIRYYAPPENSLAEKKLLIDQMTKRAFHHTEEGINTPGKKLDRARAAWEAETDPARKRVNAAMLAGALFNRATDLFTTIVELGEMGVAISMDNELMKQCGECFKEALELGHFVKHYSGEEGIDELWGEPFKAFTLPIATVYESRYMKVARAMRDIDGLADNLEKAVCTLPGFDALVPCIHELAAAARLESETMKSDPVIFQVWPRFVAACESVLSFRPQLQHAIDEECQRRIDEALRLIADGKRVIEYLAGARVPMPKTTAAYHRRCDAFRTTLES
;
A
#
# COMPACT_ATOMS: atom_id res chain seq x y z
N MET A 1 -8.73 7.89 -25.87
CA MET A 1 -8.56 8.10 -24.41
C MET A 1 -9.95 8.37 -23.85
N ASN A 2 -10.38 7.59 -22.87
CA ASN A 2 -11.70 7.79 -22.27
C ASN A 2 -11.61 8.91 -21.24
N VAL A 3 -12.64 9.74 -21.18
CA VAL A 3 -12.75 10.84 -20.21
C VAL A 3 -14.07 10.67 -19.47
N LEU A 4 -14.01 10.62 -18.15
CA LEU A 4 -15.18 10.56 -17.27
C LEU A 4 -15.08 11.71 -16.28
N ASP A 5 -16.14 12.51 -16.14
CA ASP A 5 -16.17 13.70 -15.27
C ASP A 5 -14.96 14.64 -15.46
N GLY A 6 -14.52 14.82 -16.71
CA GLY A 6 -13.35 15.63 -17.06
C GLY A 6 -11.99 15.00 -16.71
N LYS A 7 -11.97 13.77 -16.20
CA LYS A 7 -10.77 13.00 -15.82
C LYS A 7 -10.39 12.02 -16.94
N PRO A 8 -9.16 12.07 -17.50
CA PRO A 8 -8.62 10.99 -18.31
C PRO A 8 -8.65 9.67 -17.52
N VAL A 9 -9.18 8.61 -18.12
CA VAL A 9 -9.31 7.31 -17.46
C VAL A 9 -8.87 6.14 -18.32
N ILE A 10 -8.46 5.08 -17.64
CA ILE A 10 -8.14 3.76 -18.18
C ILE A 10 -8.92 2.69 -17.41
N TYR A 11 -9.33 1.61 -18.09
CA TYR A 11 -10.19 0.57 -17.52
C TYR A 11 -9.41 -0.72 -17.26
N TYR A 12 -9.45 -1.21 -16.02
CA TYR A 12 -8.87 -2.49 -15.61
C TYR A 12 -9.75 -3.17 -14.56
N ASP A 13 -9.91 -4.49 -14.65
CA ASP A 13 -10.55 -5.33 -13.63
C ASP A 13 -11.92 -4.83 -13.10
N GLY A 14 -12.71 -4.12 -13.92
CA GLY A 14 -14.00 -3.55 -13.50
C GLY A 14 -14.01 -2.07 -13.14
N TYR A 15 -12.84 -1.43 -13.11
CA TYR A 15 -12.64 -0.09 -12.54
C TYR A 15 -12.12 0.92 -13.56
N TRP A 16 -12.68 2.13 -13.52
CA TRP A 16 -12.16 3.31 -14.22
C TRP A 16 -11.15 4.04 -13.34
N ILE A 17 -9.89 4.01 -13.75
CA ILE A 17 -8.77 4.55 -13.00
C ILE A 17 -8.25 5.81 -13.67
N ARG A 18 -7.93 6.84 -12.90
CA ARG A 18 -7.27 8.06 -13.38
C ARG A 18 -6.00 7.69 -14.15
N TYR A 19 -5.98 8.10 -15.41
CA TYR A 19 -4.87 7.87 -16.32
C TYR A 19 -3.81 8.98 -16.18
N TYR A 20 -2.56 8.55 -16.08
CA TYR A 20 -1.37 9.37 -16.16
C TYR A 20 -0.51 8.88 -17.31
N ALA A 21 -0.12 9.78 -18.20
CA ALA A 21 0.80 9.44 -19.28
C ALA A 21 2.14 9.00 -18.68
N PRO A 22 2.68 7.83 -19.05
CA PRO A 22 4.03 7.43 -18.64
C PRO A 22 5.04 8.45 -19.20
N PRO A 23 6.04 8.89 -18.41
CA PRO A 23 7.11 9.72 -18.93
C PRO A 23 7.99 8.95 -19.92
N GLU A 24 8.89 9.67 -20.59
CA GLU A 24 9.85 9.07 -21.51
C GLU A 24 10.71 8.01 -20.81
N ASN A 25 11.08 6.96 -21.53
CA ASN A 25 11.88 5.87 -20.99
C ASN A 25 13.38 6.23 -20.96
N SER A 26 13.74 7.28 -20.22
CA SER A 26 15.12 7.75 -20.01
C SER A 26 15.67 7.33 -18.64
N LEU A 27 17.00 7.39 -18.46
CA LEU A 27 17.62 7.10 -17.16
C LEU A 27 17.20 8.10 -16.07
N ALA A 28 17.05 9.38 -16.43
CA ALA A 28 16.62 10.43 -15.51
C ALA A 28 15.19 10.20 -15.00
N GLU A 29 14.26 9.88 -15.90
CA GLU A 29 12.86 9.58 -15.52
C GLU A 29 12.75 8.27 -14.73
N LYS A 30 13.56 7.25 -15.08
CA LYS A 30 13.66 6.04 -14.26
C LYS A 30 14.16 6.33 -12.86
N LYS A 31 15.14 7.22 -12.70
CA LYS A 31 15.67 7.62 -11.40
C LYS A 31 14.58 8.27 -10.56
N LEU A 32 13.86 9.23 -11.13
CA LEU A 32 12.76 9.90 -10.45
C LEU A 32 11.69 8.90 -10.00
N LEU A 33 11.33 7.94 -10.87
CA LEU A 33 10.35 6.91 -10.57
C LEU A 33 10.83 5.98 -9.44
N ILE A 34 12.07 5.50 -9.51
CA ILE A 34 12.69 4.66 -8.48
C ILE A 34 12.73 5.41 -7.14
N ASP A 35 13.16 6.67 -7.11
CA ASP A 35 13.22 7.48 -5.89
C ASP A 35 11.83 7.61 -5.24
N GLN A 36 10.79 7.84 -6.04
CA GLN A 36 9.40 7.92 -5.55
C GLN A 36 8.89 6.58 -5.03
N MET A 37 9.15 5.49 -5.75
CA MET A 37 8.74 4.15 -5.35
C MET A 37 9.48 3.68 -4.10
N THR A 38 10.77 3.97 -3.97
CA THR A 38 11.58 3.68 -2.77
C THR A 38 11.04 4.41 -1.54
N LYS A 39 10.73 5.71 -1.66
CA LYS A 39 10.09 6.48 -0.58
C LYS A 39 8.75 5.86 -0.17
N ARG A 40 7.92 5.49 -1.15
CA ARG A 40 6.62 4.83 -0.89
C ARG A 40 6.81 3.47 -0.22
N ALA A 41 7.73 2.64 -0.70
CA ALA A 41 8.01 1.34 -0.11
C ALA A 41 8.35 1.49 1.38
N PHE A 42 9.34 2.34 1.73
CA PHE A 42 9.71 2.54 3.13
C PHE A 42 8.62 3.17 3.99
N HIS A 43 7.77 4.03 3.43
CA HIS A 43 6.64 4.62 4.14
C HIS A 43 5.61 3.58 4.57
N HIS A 44 5.45 2.50 3.80
CA HIS A 44 4.46 1.46 4.07
C HIS A 44 5.00 0.25 4.81
N THR A 45 6.26 0.27 5.26
CA THR A 45 6.90 -0.87 5.92
C THR A 45 7.17 -0.63 7.40
N GLU A 46 7.50 -1.69 8.14
CA GLU A 46 7.94 -1.61 9.54
C GLU A 46 8.98 -0.50 9.77
N GLU A 47 8.83 0.24 10.88
CA GLU A 47 9.79 1.27 11.25
C GLU A 47 11.20 0.71 11.44
N GLY A 48 12.21 1.52 11.11
CA GLY A 48 13.61 1.16 11.30
C GLY A 48 14.24 0.31 10.20
N ILE A 49 13.48 -0.21 9.23
CA ILE A 49 14.06 -1.00 8.13
C ILE A 49 14.77 -0.14 7.08
N ASN A 50 14.49 1.17 7.02
CA ASN A 50 15.14 2.14 6.12
C ASN A 50 16.61 2.37 6.53
N THR A 51 17.42 1.34 6.35
CA THR A 51 18.84 1.30 6.72
C THR A 51 19.67 1.93 5.60
N PRO A 52 20.55 2.91 5.89
CA PRO A 52 21.38 3.54 4.87
C PRO A 52 22.29 2.56 4.11
N GLY A 53 22.48 2.74 2.80
CA GLY A 53 23.29 1.85 1.95
C GLY A 53 24.77 1.76 2.34
N LYS A 54 25.31 2.78 2.99
CA LYS A 54 26.67 2.76 3.59
C LYS A 54 26.82 1.82 4.79
N LYS A 55 25.71 1.33 5.36
CA LYS A 55 25.72 0.36 6.47
C LYS A 55 25.51 -1.08 6.01
N LEU A 56 25.54 -1.35 4.71
CA LEU A 56 25.28 -2.67 4.11
C LEU A 56 26.05 -3.81 4.80
N ASP A 57 27.37 -3.68 4.92
CA ASP A 57 28.20 -4.75 5.52
C ASP A 57 27.86 -5.01 6.99
N ARG A 58 27.51 -3.96 7.74
CA ARG A 58 27.08 -4.08 9.13
C ARG A 58 25.72 -4.77 9.24
N ALA A 59 24.78 -4.43 8.36
CA ALA A 59 23.48 -5.09 8.30
C ALA A 59 23.63 -6.57 7.93
N ARG A 60 24.51 -6.88 6.99
CA ARG A 60 24.83 -8.24 6.56
C ARG A 60 25.42 -9.07 7.69
N ALA A 61 26.47 -8.57 8.34
CA ALA A 61 27.08 -9.25 9.48
C ALA A 61 26.09 -9.49 10.63
N ALA A 62 25.20 -8.54 10.91
CA ALA A 62 24.16 -8.69 11.92
C ALA A 62 23.11 -9.77 11.55
N TRP A 63 22.73 -9.87 10.28
CA TRP A 63 21.82 -10.91 9.80
C TRP A 63 22.45 -12.30 9.84
N GLU A 64 23.71 -12.42 9.40
CA GLU A 64 24.44 -13.70 9.36
C GLU A 64 24.68 -14.26 10.78
N ALA A 65 25.11 -13.39 11.72
CA ALA A 65 25.45 -13.79 13.08
C ALA A 65 24.23 -14.07 13.97
N GLU A 66 23.05 -13.55 13.63
CA GLU A 66 21.84 -13.76 14.42
C GLU A 66 21.32 -15.20 14.28
N THR A 67 20.96 -15.80 15.41
CA THR A 67 20.48 -17.19 15.51
C THR A 67 19.02 -17.28 15.95
N ASP A 68 18.50 -16.25 16.63
CA ASP A 68 17.08 -16.18 16.97
C ASP A 68 16.26 -15.93 15.69
N PRO A 69 15.30 -16.80 15.34
CA PRO A 69 14.57 -16.67 14.07
C PRO A 69 13.77 -15.36 13.95
N ALA A 70 13.21 -14.86 15.05
CA ALA A 70 12.40 -13.65 15.03
C ALA A 70 13.27 -12.40 14.81
N ARG A 71 14.40 -12.30 15.50
CA ARG A 71 15.40 -11.24 15.28
C ARG A 71 16.08 -11.37 13.92
N LYS A 72 16.39 -12.59 13.47
CA LYS A 72 17.01 -12.83 12.15
C LYS A 72 16.13 -12.33 11.02
N ARG A 73 14.80 -12.51 11.12
CA ARG A 73 13.83 -11.93 10.18
C ARG A 73 13.88 -10.39 10.15
N VAL A 74 13.98 -9.73 11.32
CA VAL A 74 14.12 -8.27 11.40
C VAL A 74 15.44 -7.83 10.75
N ASN A 75 16.54 -8.49 11.07
CA ASN A 75 17.85 -8.19 10.48
C ASN A 75 17.84 -8.41 8.96
N ALA A 76 17.10 -9.39 8.45
CA ALA A 76 16.91 -9.61 7.03
C ALA A 76 16.17 -8.44 6.36
N ALA A 77 15.11 -7.92 6.99
CA ALA A 77 14.40 -6.74 6.51
C ALA A 77 15.29 -5.47 6.53
N MET A 78 16.12 -5.30 7.56
CA MET A 78 17.10 -4.21 7.62
C MET A 78 18.18 -4.34 6.53
N LEU A 79 18.66 -5.56 6.28
CA LEU A 79 19.60 -5.85 5.18
C LEU A 79 18.97 -5.55 3.83
N ALA A 80 17.71 -5.96 3.62
CA ALA A 80 16.95 -5.62 2.42
C ALA A 80 16.91 -4.10 2.21
N GLY A 81 16.59 -3.32 3.25
CA GLY A 81 16.60 -1.86 3.18
C GLY A 81 17.98 -1.26 2.89
N ALA A 82 19.05 -1.82 3.45
CA ALA A 82 20.43 -1.40 3.16
C ALA A 82 20.82 -1.66 1.71
N LEU A 83 20.50 -2.84 1.17
CA LEU A 83 20.70 -3.18 -0.23
C LEU A 83 19.92 -2.26 -1.16
N PHE A 84 18.68 -1.94 -0.80
CA PHE A 84 17.81 -1.07 -1.59
C PHE A 84 18.31 0.37 -1.67
N ASN A 85 18.74 0.92 -0.53
CA ASN A 85 19.36 2.24 -0.50
C ASN A 85 20.70 2.24 -1.24
N ARG A 86 21.51 1.17 -1.11
CA ARG A 86 22.76 1.04 -1.88
C ARG A 86 22.48 1.01 -3.38
N ALA A 87 21.46 0.30 -3.83
CA ALA A 87 21.07 0.25 -5.23
C ALA A 87 20.66 1.63 -5.75
N THR A 88 19.90 2.37 -4.95
CA THR A 88 19.44 3.74 -5.26
C THR A 88 20.61 4.74 -5.31
N ASP A 89 21.57 4.63 -4.39
CA ASP A 89 22.80 5.44 -4.36
C ASP A 89 23.63 5.20 -5.63
N LEU A 90 23.82 3.93 -6.01
CA LEU A 90 24.53 3.55 -7.24
C LEU A 90 23.81 4.05 -8.48
N PHE A 91 22.48 3.88 -8.56
CA PHE A 91 21.70 4.31 -9.71
C PHE A 91 21.73 5.84 -9.89
N THR A 92 21.68 6.58 -8.78
CA THR A 92 21.85 8.03 -8.76
C THR A 92 23.18 8.43 -9.37
N THR A 93 24.27 7.79 -8.91
CA THR A 93 25.62 8.05 -9.42
C THR A 93 25.74 7.77 -10.92
N ILE A 94 25.13 6.67 -11.39
CA ILE A 94 25.09 6.31 -12.81
C ILE A 94 24.41 7.40 -13.64
N VAL A 95 23.26 7.89 -13.20
CA VAL A 95 22.52 8.93 -13.92
C VAL A 95 23.32 10.23 -13.99
N GLU A 96 23.92 10.66 -12.87
CA GLU A 96 24.75 11.87 -12.78
C GLU A 96 25.97 11.79 -13.72
N LEU A 97 26.64 10.64 -13.78
CA LEU A 97 27.74 10.42 -14.73
C LEU A 97 27.25 10.53 -16.20
N GLY A 98 26.07 9.98 -16.50
CA GLY A 98 25.45 10.08 -17.82
C GLY A 98 25.11 11.52 -18.21
N GLU A 99 24.61 12.32 -17.27
CA GLU A 99 24.33 13.76 -17.48
C GLU A 99 25.61 14.57 -17.74
N MET A 100 26.75 14.16 -17.18
CA MET A 100 28.06 14.73 -17.50
C MET A 100 28.65 14.26 -18.84
N GLY A 101 27.91 13.45 -19.61
CA GLY A 101 28.32 12.95 -20.93
C GLY A 101 29.17 11.67 -20.90
N VAL A 102 29.26 10.99 -19.75
CA VAL A 102 29.91 9.68 -19.67
C VAL A 102 28.99 8.63 -20.28
N ALA A 103 29.45 7.96 -21.33
CA ALA A 103 28.70 6.85 -21.93
C ALA A 103 28.70 5.64 -20.99
N ILE A 104 27.53 5.33 -20.39
CA ILE A 104 27.36 4.17 -19.51
C ILE A 104 26.55 3.10 -20.24
N SER A 105 27.21 1.97 -20.53
CA SER A 105 26.54 0.76 -21.01
C SER A 105 25.81 0.05 -19.86
N MET A 106 24.78 -0.75 -20.19
CA MET A 106 24.16 -1.67 -19.24
C MET A 106 25.14 -2.74 -18.71
N ASP A 107 26.22 -3.01 -19.45
CA ASP A 107 27.29 -3.93 -19.02
C ASP A 107 28.30 -3.29 -18.05
N ASN A 108 28.14 -2.00 -17.74
CA ASN A 108 28.99 -1.28 -16.81
C ASN A 108 28.93 -1.94 -15.42
N GLU A 109 30.08 -2.01 -14.76
CA GLU A 109 30.22 -2.64 -13.44
C GLU A 109 29.31 -2.01 -12.37
N LEU A 110 29.14 -0.68 -12.38
CA LEU A 110 28.21 0.01 -11.47
C LEU A 110 26.76 -0.40 -11.75
N MET A 111 26.38 -0.58 -13.02
CA MET A 111 25.04 -1.01 -13.40
C MET A 111 24.78 -2.45 -12.94
N LYS A 112 25.77 -3.34 -13.06
CA LYS A 112 25.69 -4.72 -12.57
C LYS A 112 25.53 -4.77 -11.05
N GLN A 113 26.38 -4.05 -10.31
CA GLN A 113 26.28 -3.98 -8.85
C GLN A 113 24.95 -3.37 -8.37
N CYS A 114 24.45 -2.35 -9.07
CA CYS A 114 23.13 -1.78 -8.81
C CYS A 114 22.02 -2.84 -8.98
N GLY A 115 22.06 -3.59 -10.09
CA GLY A 115 21.13 -4.68 -10.36
C GLY A 115 21.20 -5.82 -9.33
N GLU A 116 22.40 -6.21 -8.91
CA GLU A 116 22.62 -7.22 -7.87
C GLU A 116 22.05 -6.77 -6.52
N CYS A 117 22.27 -5.52 -6.13
CA CYS A 117 21.69 -4.95 -4.90
C CYS A 117 20.16 -4.98 -4.94
N PHE A 118 19.54 -4.57 -6.05
CA PHE A 118 18.08 -4.65 -6.17
C PHE A 118 17.55 -6.09 -6.15
N LYS A 119 18.25 -7.01 -6.82
CA LYS A 119 17.86 -8.42 -6.87
C LYS A 119 17.90 -9.05 -5.47
N GLU A 120 18.98 -8.86 -4.73
CA GLU A 120 19.10 -9.39 -3.37
C GLU A 120 18.11 -8.69 -2.41
N ALA A 121 17.89 -7.38 -2.56
CA ALA A 121 16.88 -6.67 -1.78
C ALA A 121 15.47 -7.23 -2.03
N LEU A 122 15.15 -7.59 -3.28
CA LEU A 122 13.89 -8.24 -3.64
C LEU A 122 13.79 -9.63 -3.03
N GLU A 123 14.87 -10.43 -3.09
CA GLU A 123 14.92 -11.76 -2.49
C GLU A 123 14.67 -11.69 -0.98
N LEU A 124 15.25 -10.74 -0.26
CA LEU A 124 15.02 -10.53 1.17
C LEU A 124 13.70 -9.80 1.50
N GLY A 125 13.02 -9.26 0.48
CA GLY A 125 11.78 -8.50 0.60
C GLY A 125 10.64 -9.27 1.27
N HIS A 126 10.63 -10.60 1.19
CA HIS A 126 9.62 -11.44 1.86
C HIS A 126 9.68 -11.41 3.39
N PHE A 127 10.77 -10.91 3.96
CA PHE A 127 10.87 -10.66 5.39
C PHE A 127 10.35 -9.28 5.79
N VAL A 128 10.12 -8.39 4.83
CA VAL A 128 9.62 -7.03 5.06
C VAL A 128 8.10 -7.07 5.20
N LYS A 129 7.60 -6.57 6.34
CA LYS A 129 6.17 -6.44 6.57
C LYS A 129 5.69 -5.02 6.33
N HIS A 130 4.41 -4.91 6.01
CA HIS A 130 3.68 -3.65 6.12
C HIS A 130 3.80 -3.10 7.56
N TYR A 131 3.70 -1.79 7.76
CA TYR A 131 3.82 -1.18 9.10
C TYR A 131 2.78 -1.70 10.12
N SER A 132 1.68 -2.30 9.65
CA SER A 132 0.72 -2.99 10.54
C SER A 132 1.30 -4.25 11.18
N GLY A 133 2.37 -4.83 10.62
CA GLY A 133 2.99 -6.09 11.06
C GLY A 133 2.21 -7.36 10.68
N GLU A 134 1.05 -7.22 10.04
CA GLU A 134 0.12 -8.32 9.75
C GLU A 134 0.48 -9.10 8.48
N GLU A 135 0.96 -8.41 7.43
CA GLU A 135 1.22 -9.00 6.12
C GLU A 135 2.55 -8.50 5.54
N GLY A 136 3.18 -9.34 4.71
CA GLY A 136 4.30 -8.94 3.85
C GLY A 136 3.83 -7.94 2.79
N ILE A 137 4.74 -7.11 2.27
CA ILE A 137 4.39 -6.12 1.25
C ILE A 137 5.26 -6.25 -0.01
N ASP A 138 5.54 -7.49 -0.40
CA ASP A 138 6.41 -7.89 -1.51
C ASP A 138 6.09 -7.19 -2.82
N GLU A 139 4.80 -7.03 -3.13
CA GLU A 139 4.35 -6.41 -4.38
C GLU A 139 4.78 -4.95 -4.48
N LEU A 140 4.77 -4.22 -3.36
CA LEU A 140 5.25 -2.85 -3.26
C LEU A 140 6.79 -2.81 -3.27
N TRP A 141 7.40 -3.72 -2.51
CA TRP A 141 8.85 -3.80 -2.35
C TRP A 141 9.57 -4.07 -3.68
N GLY A 142 8.98 -4.86 -4.58
CA GLY A 142 9.56 -5.17 -5.89
C GLY A 142 9.40 -4.08 -6.96
N GLU A 143 8.63 -3.01 -6.72
CA GLU A 143 8.37 -2.00 -7.76
C GLU A 143 9.62 -1.26 -8.24
N PRO A 144 10.53 -0.79 -7.37
CA PRO A 144 11.79 -0.17 -7.80
C PRO A 144 12.64 -1.07 -8.70
N PHE A 145 12.73 -2.38 -8.41
CA PHE A 145 13.46 -3.31 -9.27
C PHE A 145 12.78 -3.49 -10.63
N LYS A 146 11.43 -3.52 -10.67
CA LYS A 146 10.68 -3.51 -11.93
C LYS A 146 10.95 -2.20 -12.71
N ALA A 147 11.01 -1.05 -12.05
CA ALA A 147 11.33 0.23 -12.69
C ALA A 147 12.77 0.30 -13.23
N PHE A 148 13.71 -0.32 -12.55
CA PHE A 148 15.08 -0.46 -13.01
C PHE A 148 15.15 -1.31 -14.30
N THR A 149 14.51 -2.48 -14.31
CA THR A 149 14.65 -3.48 -15.38
C THR A 149 13.71 -3.30 -16.57
N LEU A 150 12.51 -2.74 -16.38
CA LEU A 150 11.47 -2.66 -17.40
C LEU A 150 11.35 -1.25 -18.00
N PRO A 151 10.70 -1.09 -19.17
CA PRO A 151 10.27 0.20 -19.65
C PRO A 151 9.27 0.87 -18.69
N ILE A 152 9.33 2.20 -18.54
CA ILE A 152 8.42 2.93 -17.63
C ILE A 152 6.95 2.70 -17.97
N ALA A 153 6.60 2.61 -19.26
CA ALA A 153 5.23 2.33 -19.70
C ALA A 153 4.68 1.00 -19.14
N THR A 154 5.49 -0.06 -19.08
CA THR A 154 5.13 -1.35 -18.51
C THR A 154 4.92 -1.27 -17.00
N VAL A 155 5.71 -0.44 -16.32
CA VAL A 155 5.55 -0.19 -14.87
C VAL A 155 4.22 0.53 -14.59
N TYR A 156 3.87 1.51 -15.43
CA TYR A 156 2.58 2.22 -15.34
C TYR A 156 1.40 1.29 -15.60
N GLU A 157 1.49 0.41 -16.62
CA GLU A 157 0.48 -0.61 -16.88
C GLU A 157 0.27 -1.53 -15.66
N SER A 158 1.37 -2.01 -15.07
CA SER A 158 1.33 -2.80 -13.84
C SER A 158 0.68 -2.04 -12.68
N ARG A 159 1.02 -0.75 -12.50
CA ARG A 159 0.39 0.10 -11.49
C ARG A 159 -1.14 0.14 -11.64
N TYR A 160 -1.65 0.31 -12.86
CA TYR A 160 -3.11 0.39 -13.07
C TYR A 160 -3.82 -0.90 -12.66
N MET A 161 -3.29 -2.06 -13.03
CA MET A 161 -3.86 -3.35 -12.59
C MET A 161 -3.88 -3.49 -11.07
N LYS A 162 -2.80 -3.07 -10.38
CA LYS A 162 -2.72 -3.14 -8.91
C LYS A 162 -3.70 -2.20 -8.23
N VAL A 163 -3.82 -0.97 -8.72
CA VAL A 163 -4.80 0.01 -8.23
C VAL A 163 -6.23 -0.51 -8.43
N ALA A 164 -6.54 -1.11 -9.59
CA ALA A 164 -7.85 -1.72 -9.83
C ALA A 164 -8.20 -2.78 -8.78
N ARG A 165 -7.23 -3.66 -8.48
CA ARG A 165 -7.41 -4.73 -7.49
C ARG A 165 -7.53 -4.17 -6.07
N ALA A 166 -6.76 -3.14 -5.73
CA ALA A 166 -6.91 -2.45 -4.44
C ALA A 166 -8.31 -1.80 -4.31
N MET A 167 -8.83 -1.17 -5.36
CA MET A 167 -10.20 -0.62 -5.38
C MET A 167 -11.25 -1.70 -5.18
N ARG A 168 -11.10 -2.84 -5.86
CA ARG A 168 -11.97 -4.00 -5.69
C ARG A 168 -11.98 -4.51 -4.26
N ASP A 169 -10.80 -4.63 -3.65
CA ASP A 169 -10.68 -5.13 -2.29
C ASP A 169 -11.27 -4.09 -1.29
N ILE A 170 -11.10 -2.78 -1.53
CA ILE A 170 -11.75 -1.70 -0.77
C ILE A 170 -13.28 -1.82 -0.82
N ASP A 171 -13.86 -2.03 -2.01
CA ASP A 171 -15.31 -2.17 -2.16
C ASP A 171 -15.82 -3.42 -1.45
N GLY A 172 -15.12 -4.55 -1.61
CA GLY A 172 -15.47 -5.80 -0.92
C GLY A 172 -15.44 -5.65 0.60
N LEU A 173 -14.47 -4.91 1.16
CA LEU A 173 -14.37 -4.64 2.59
C LEU A 173 -15.55 -3.78 3.08
N ALA A 174 -15.88 -2.73 2.33
CA ALA A 174 -17.00 -1.85 2.64
C ALA A 174 -18.34 -2.60 2.61
N ASP A 175 -18.58 -3.40 1.56
CA ASP A 175 -19.78 -4.22 1.41
C ASP A 175 -19.93 -5.23 2.55
N ASN A 176 -18.83 -5.88 2.96
CA ASN A 176 -18.90 -6.89 4.03
C ASN A 176 -19.06 -6.23 5.40
N LEU A 177 -18.44 -5.07 5.63
CA LEU A 177 -18.66 -4.29 6.85
C LEU A 177 -20.13 -3.87 6.96
N GLU A 178 -20.71 -3.29 5.91
CA GLU A 178 -22.13 -2.90 5.88
C GLU A 178 -23.04 -4.09 6.21
N LYS A 179 -22.87 -5.22 5.52
CA LYS A 179 -23.65 -6.44 5.76
C LYS A 179 -23.49 -6.99 7.18
N ALA A 180 -22.34 -6.76 7.81
CA ALA A 180 -22.06 -7.25 9.15
C ALA A 180 -22.69 -6.39 10.26
N VAL A 181 -22.66 -5.07 10.13
CA VAL A 181 -23.04 -4.17 11.24
C VAL A 181 -24.34 -3.41 11.00
N CYS A 182 -24.73 -3.13 9.76
CA CYS A 182 -25.91 -2.31 9.47
C CYS A 182 -27.23 -3.08 9.58
N THR A 183 -27.18 -4.37 9.91
CA THR A 183 -28.36 -5.14 10.33
C THR A 183 -28.76 -4.88 11.79
N LEU A 184 -27.87 -4.27 12.57
CA LEU A 184 -28.13 -3.94 13.97
C LEU A 184 -29.00 -2.69 14.11
N PRO A 185 -29.94 -2.65 15.08
CA PRO A 185 -30.72 -1.45 15.35
C PRO A 185 -29.85 -0.23 15.65
N GLY A 186 -30.17 0.90 15.03
CA GLY A 186 -29.47 2.17 15.24
C GLY A 186 -28.22 2.37 14.37
N PHE A 187 -27.89 1.44 13.47
CA PHE A 187 -26.74 1.52 12.55
C PHE A 187 -27.10 2.02 11.12
N ASP A 188 -28.36 2.32 10.83
CA ASP A 188 -28.80 2.74 9.49
C ASP A 188 -28.03 3.97 8.95
N ALA A 189 -27.73 4.93 9.84
CA ALA A 189 -27.00 6.14 9.50
C ALA A 189 -25.52 5.91 9.16
N LEU A 190 -24.98 4.70 9.38
CA LEU A 190 -23.59 4.36 9.05
C LEU A 190 -23.41 3.99 7.57
N VAL A 191 -24.44 3.46 6.91
CA VAL A 191 -24.40 3.05 5.49
C VAL A 191 -23.81 4.14 4.58
N PRO A 192 -24.32 5.40 4.57
CA PRO A 192 -23.73 6.44 3.74
C PRO A 192 -22.27 6.77 4.11
N CYS A 193 -21.87 6.63 5.38
CA CYS A 193 -20.48 6.87 5.79
C CYS A 193 -19.54 5.78 5.26
N ILE A 194 -19.97 4.52 5.23
CA ILE A 194 -19.19 3.40 4.67
C ILE A 194 -19.02 3.58 3.15
N HIS A 195 -20.09 3.93 2.44
CA HIS A 195 -20.03 4.19 1.00
C HIS A 195 -19.12 5.36 0.66
N GLU A 196 -19.18 6.42 1.44
CA GLU A 196 -18.31 7.59 1.27
C GLU A 196 -16.84 7.24 1.55
N LEU A 197 -16.56 6.47 2.61
CA LEU A 197 -15.22 5.96 2.90
C LEU A 197 -14.66 5.15 1.72
N ALA A 198 -15.43 4.20 1.19
CA ALA A 198 -15.01 3.39 0.05
C ALA A 198 -14.74 4.27 -1.19
N ALA A 199 -15.67 5.17 -1.51
CA ALA A 199 -15.53 6.07 -2.66
C ALA A 199 -14.30 6.98 -2.54
N ALA A 200 -14.08 7.58 -1.37
CA ALA A 200 -12.93 8.44 -1.12
C ALA A 200 -11.60 7.64 -1.12
N ALA A 201 -11.59 6.44 -0.57
CA ALA A 201 -10.43 5.54 -0.58
C ALA A 201 -10.04 5.11 -2.00
N ARG A 202 -11.02 4.81 -2.87
CA ARG A 202 -10.75 4.53 -4.28
C ARG A 202 -10.08 5.73 -4.95
N LEU A 203 -10.60 6.94 -4.76
CA LEU A 203 -10.01 8.15 -5.32
C LEU A 203 -8.58 8.39 -4.81
N GLU A 204 -8.33 8.18 -3.52
CA GLU A 204 -7.00 8.31 -2.93
C GLU A 204 -6.01 7.29 -3.52
N SER A 205 -6.47 6.06 -3.77
CA SER A 205 -5.63 4.98 -4.31
C SER A 205 -5.12 5.27 -5.74
N GLU A 206 -5.92 5.91 -6.59
CA GLU A 206 -5.54 6.25 -7.96
C GLU A 206 -4.78 7.58 -8.08
N THR A 207 -4.93 8.50 -7.13
CA THR A 207 -4.45 9.87 -7.24
C THR A 207 -2.94 9.97 -6.94
N MET A 208 -2.15 10.50 -7.88
CA MET A 208 -0.74 10.80 -7.65
C MET A 208 -0.62 12.03 -6.76
N LYS A 209 0.35 12.05 -5.85
CA LYS A 209 0.55 13.18 -4.92
C LYS A 209 0.94 14.49 -5.62
N SER A 210 1.43 14.41 -6.86
CA SER A 210 1.71 15.54 -7.73
C SER A 210 0.48 16.11 -8.45
N ASP A 211 -0.64 15.38 -8.50
CA ASP A 211 -1.88 15.86 -9.13
C ASP A 211 -2.54 16.88 -8.19
N PRO A 212 -2.80 18.13 -8.62
CA PRO A 212 -3.42 19.17 -7.78
C PRO A 212 -4.78 18.77 -7.19
N VAL A 213 -5.49 17.81 -7.79
CA VAL A 213 -6.75 17.29 -7.23
C VAL A 213 -6.56 16.65 -5.85
N ILE A 214 -5.32 16.32 -5.46
CA ILE A 214 -5.01 15.77 -4.14
C ILE A 214 -5.50 16.66 -3.00
N PHE A 215 -5.55 17.98 -3.19
CA PHE A 215 -6.08 18.93 -2.19
C PHE A 215 -7.60 18.83 -1.99
N GLN A 216 -8.29 18.08 -2.85
CA GLN A 216 -9.71 17.74 -2.69
C GLN A 216 -9.87 16.26 -2.27
N VAL A 217 -9.09 15.36 -2.88
CA VAL A 217 -9.16 13.92 -2.63
C VAL A 217 -8.71 13.56 -1.22
N TRP A 218 -7.54 14.06 -0.78
CA TRP A 218 -6.98 13.66 0.51
C TRP A 218 -7.81 14.15 1.69
N PRO A 219 -8.25 15.43 1.78
CA PRO A 219 -9.13 15.87 2.86
C PRO A 219 -10.47 15.13 2.89
N ARG A 220 -11.06 14.83 1.73
CA ARG A 220 -12.28 14.02 1.63
C ARG A 220 -12.08 12.63 2.23
N PHE A 221 -10.97 11.97 1.89
CA PHE A 221 -10.64 10.66 2.42
C PHE A 221 -10.42 10.67 3.94
N VAL A 222 -9.66 11.64 4.46
CA VAL A 222 -9.44 11.79 5.91
C VAL A 222 -10.76 12.06 6.64
N ALA A 223 -11.60 12.96 6.13
CA ALA A 223 -12.90 13.26 6.73
C ALA A 223 -13.85 12.04 6.73
N ALA A 224 -13.84 11.23 5.66
CA ALA A 224 -14.62 9.99 5.60
C ALA A 224 -14.14 8.97 6.63
N CYS A 225 -12.82 8.83 6.78
CA CYS A 225 -12.18 8.02 7.82
C CYS A 225 -12.61 8.44 9.24
N GLU A 226 -12.63 9.75 9.52
CA GLU A 226 -13.07 10.29 10.81
C GLU A 226 -14.58 10.10 11.04
N SER A 227 -15.40 10.34 10.01
CA SER A 227 -16.85 10.19 10.07
C SER A 227 -17.28 8.79 10.51
N VAL A 228 -16.65 7.75 9.95
CA VAL A 228 -16.91 6.36 10.31
C VAL A 228 -16.50 6.04 11.75
N LEU A 229 -15.42 6.62 12.27
CA LEU A 229 -14.96 6.41 13.65
C LEU A 229 -15.77 7.22 14.70
N SER A 230 -16.29 8.37 14.29
CA SER A 230 -17.14 9.23 15.12
C SER A 230 -18.59 8.72 15.19
N PHE A 231 -18.98 7.78 14.34
CA PHE A 231 -20.31 7.19 14.34
C PHE A 231 -20.67 6.62 15.72
N ARG A 232 -21.90 6.90 16.17
CA ARG A 232 -22.49 6.29 17.38
C ARG A 232 -23.91 5.82 17.03
N PRO A 233 -24.28 4.58 17.42
CA PRO A 233 -25.60 4.07 17.13
C PRO A 233 -26.67 4.82 17.91
N GLN A 234 -27.81 5.07 17.27
CA GLN A 234 -28.97 5.70 17.89
C GLN A 234 -29.91 4.63 18.45
N LEU A 235 -29.90 4.45 19.77
CA LEU A 235 -30.60 3.37 20.44
C LEU A 235 -31.86 3.92 21.14
N GLN A 236 -33.00 3.28 20.90
CA GLN A 236 -34.32 3.76 21.36
C GLN A 236 -34.71 3.25 22.76
N HIS A 237 -34.04 2.20 23.25
CA HIS A 237 -34.39 1.51 24.50
C HIS A 237 -33.18 1.26 25.38
N ALA A 238 -33.43 0.96 26.65
CA ALA A 238 -32.40 0.50 27.58
C ALA A 238 -31.73 -0.76 27.01
N ILE A 239 -30.40 -0.73 26.96
CA ILE A 239 -29.55 -1.74 26.35
C ILE A 239 -29.22 -2.76 27.46
N ASP A 240 -29.45 -4.04 27.21
CA ASP A 240 -28.95 -5.09 28.10
C ASP A 240 -27.45 -5.35 27.89
N GLU A 241 -26.81 -6.09 28.79
CA GLU A 241 -25.35 -6.32 28.71
C GLU A 241 -24.95 -7.03 27.41
N GLU A 242 -25.80 -7.92 26.88
CA GLU A 242 -25.52 -8.65 25.65
C GLU A 242 -25.56 -7.73 24.42
N CYS A 243 -26.57 -6.88 24.33
CA CYS A 243 -26.69 -5.88 23.28
C CYS A 243 -25.52 -4.88 23.34
N GLN A 244 -25.09 -4.48 24.54
CA GLN A 244 -23.93 -3.61 24.70
C GLN A 244 -22.64 -4.28 24.18
N ARG A 245 -22.42 -5.56 24.48
CA ARG A 245 -21.26 -6.31 23.94
C ARG A 245 -21.27 -6.37 22.42
N ARG A 246 -22.43 -6.62 21.81
CA ARG A 246 -22.59 -6.65 20.34
C ARG A 246 -22.28 -5.30 19.70
N ILE A 247 -22.74 -4.21 20.32
CA ILE A 247 -22.43 -2.84 19.87
C ILE A 247 -20.93 -2.57 19.96
N ASP A 248 -20.29 -2.91 21.07
CA ASP A 248 -18.85 -2.69 21.26
C ASP A 248 -18.03 -3.48 20.24
N GLU A 249 -18.44 -4.72 19.93
CA GLU A 249 -17.79 -5.54 18.90
C GLU A 249 -18.01 -4.97 17.49
N ALA A 250 -19.23 -4.52 17.15
CA ALA A 250 -19.51 -3.85 15.89
C ALA A 250 -18.65 -2.59 15.71
N LEU A 251 -18.50 -1.76 16.75
CA LEU A 251 -17.66 -0.56 16.73
C LEU A 251 -16.17 -0.90 16.53
N ARG A 252 -15.68 -2.01 17.11
CA ARG A 252 -14.33 -2.51 16.83
C ARG A 252 -14.19 -2.97 15.39
N LEU A 253 -15.19 -3.69 14.86
CA LEU A 253 -15.18 -4.16 13.47
C LEU A 253 -15.16 -2.99 12.47
N ILE A 254 -15.88 -1.91 12.77
CA ILE A 254 -15.86 -0.65 12.02
C ILE A 254 -14.46 -0.04 12.03
N ALA A 255 -13.86 0.13 13.22
CA ALA A 255 -12.52 0.70 13.35
C ALA A 255 -11.47 -0.14 12.60
N ASP A 256 -11.59 -1.45 12.66
CA ASP A 256 -10.69 -2.38 11.98
C ASP A 256 -10.86 -2.32 10.46
N GLY A 257 -12.09 -2.25 9.96
CA GLY A 257 -12.37 -2.16 8.53
C GLY A 257 -11.82 -0.88 7.92
N LYS A 258 -12.03 0.23 8.62
CA LYS A 258 -11.45 1.53 8.29
C LYS A 258 -9.92 1.44 8.20
N ARG A 259 -9.25 0.81 9.17
CA ARG A 259 -7.78 0.62 9.13
C ARG A 259 -7.32 -0.18 7.90
N VAL A 260 -8.00 -1.28 7.57
CA VAL A 260 -7.63 -2.09 6.39
C VAL A 260 -7.84 -1.31 5.09
N ILE A 261 -8.93 -0.55 4.98
CA ILE A 261 -9.18 0.34 3.82
C ILE A 261 -8.06 1.38 3.68
N GLU A 262 -7.59 1.97 4.78
CA GLU A 262 -6.43 2.88 4.77
C GLU A 262 -5.15 2.22 4.29
N TYR A 263 -4.90 0.97 4.70
CA TYR A 263 -3.70 0.23 4.27
C TYR A 263 -3.71 0.02 2.76
N LEU A 264 -4.84 -0.41 2.19
CA LEU A 264 -5.01 -0.61 0.74
C LEU A 264 -4.92 0.70 -0.04
N ALA A 265 -5.60 1.75 0.42
CA ALA A 265 -5.60 3.05 -0.24
C ALA A 265 -4.21 3.72 -0.24
N GLY A 266 -3.47 3.58 0.87
CA GLY A 266 -2.11 4.10 1.00
C GLY A 266 -1.09 3.30 0.18
N ALA A 267 -1.05 1.97 0.36
CA ALA A 267 -0.08 1.11 -0.30
C ALA A 267 -0.31 1.00 -1.82
N ARG A 268 -1.59 1.10 -2.24
CA ARG A 268 -2.06 1.03 -3.65
C ARG A 268 -1.76 -0.31 -4.30
N VAL A 269 -1.72 -1.36 -3.49
CA VAL A 269 -1.53 -2.75 -3.89
C VAL A 269 -2.47 -3.63 -3.07
N PRO A 270 -2.88 -4.79 -3.59
CA PRO A 270 -3.68 -5.76 -2.83
C PRO A 270 -2.94 -6.26 -1.58
N MET A 271 -3.69 -6.51 -0.51
CA MET A 271 -3.23 -7.15 0.73
C MET A 271 -4.12 -8.36 1.04
N PRO A 272 -3.92 -9.48 0.32
CA PRO A 272 -4.88 -10.59 0.31
C PRO A 272 -5.05 -11.27 1.67
N LYS A 273 -3.98 -11.40 2.48
CA LYS A 273 -4.10 -12.06 3.79
C LYS A 273 -4.87 -11.17 4.77
N THR A 274 -4.53 -9.88 4.84
CA THR A 274 -5.22 -8.91 5.69
C THR A 274 -6.69 -8.77 5.27
N THR A 275 -6.97 -8.65 3.97
CA THR A 275 -8.33 -8.54 3.43
C THR A 275 -9.17 -9.78 3.77
N ALA A 276 -8.64 -10.98 3.51
CA ALA A 276 -9.34 -12.23 3.83
C ALA A 276 -9.54 -12.42 5.35
N ALA A 277 -8.59 -11.98 6.18
CA ALA A 277 -8.73 -12.02 7.63
C ALA A 277 -9.85 -11.09 8.12
N TYR A 278 -9.99 -9.90 7.53
CA TYR A 278 -11.09 -9.00 7.86
C TYR A 278 -12.45 -9.57 7.47
N HIS A 279 -12.58 -10.14 6.27
CA HIS A 279 -13.82 -10.80 5.86
C HIS A 279 -14.23 -11.93 6.83
N ARG A 280 -13.29 -12.79 7.24
CA ARG A 280 -13.58 -13.82 8.23
C ARG A 280 -14.09 -13.27 9.56
N ARG A 281 -13.60 -12.11 10.00
CA ARG A 281 -14.10 -11.44 11.21
C ARG A 281 -15.52 -10.91 11.05
N CYS A 282 -15.83 -10.33 9.89
CA CYS A 282 -17.20 -9.94 9.56
C CYS A 282 -18.15 -11.14 9.54
N ASP A 283 -17.74 -12.26 8.95
CA ASP A 283 -18.52 -13.50 8.89
C ASP A 283 -18.74 -14.12 10.27
N ALA A 284 -17.69 -14.13 11.11
CA ALA A 284 -17.79 -14.61 12.48
C ALA A 284 -18.76 -13.75 13.30
N PHE A 285 -18.69 -12.42 13.17
CA PHE A 285 -19.61 -11.50 13.82
C PHE A 285 -21.07 -11.71 13.39
N ARG A 286 -21.34 -11.90 12.09
CA ARG A 286 -22.70 -12.18 11.62
C ARG A 286 -23.27 -13.47 12.21
N THR A 287 -22.44 -14.52 12.31
CA THR A 287 -22.84 -15.79 12.92
C THR A 287 -23.27 -15.64 14.38
N THR A 288 -22.66 -14.72 15.15
CA THR A 288 -23.05 -14.47 16.54
C THR A 288 -24.39 -13.74 16.68
N LEU A 289 -24.85 -13.06 15.62
CA LEU A 289 -26.17 -12.42 15.60
C LEU A 289 -27.31 -13.40 15.31
N GLU A 290 -27.01 -14.51 14.63
CA GLU A 290 -27.97 -15.56 14.28
C GLU A 290 -28.16 -16.62 15.39
N SER A 291 -27.27 -16.62 16.39
CA SER A 291 -27.27 -17.55 17.54
C SER A 291 -27.97 -16.98 18.76
#